data_AF-A0A8S4G288-F1
#
_entry.id   AF-A0A8S4G288-F1
#
_cell.length_a   1.000
_cell.length_b   1.000
_cell.length_c   1.000
_cell.angle_alpha   90.00
_cell.angle_beta   90.00
_cell.angle_gamma   90.00
#
_symmetry.space_group_name_H-M   'P 1'
#
loop_
_entity.id
_entity.type
_entity.pdbx_description
1 polymer ?
#
loop_
_entity_poly.entity_id
_entity_poly.type
_entity_poly.pdbx_seq_one_letter_code
_entity_poly.pdbx_strand_id
1 'polypeptide(L)'
;MMSDDDRDIDIESDADNDSDSRSHTRNSLSGGYYSQGGSGLQAEKRAHHNALERKRRDHIKDSFTSLRDAVPALQGEKVHRHTKQSKQSGAAEKASRAQILKKAAEYISFMRRKNMAHQQDIDDLRRQNTMLETQIRTLEKARATGQYMEAHELGLKSEGSSHDTDSSDGEGTTRRVKKLKIGVSA
;
A
#
# COMPACT_ATOMS: atom_id res chain seq x y z
N MET A 1 36.50 17.01 4.38
CA MET A 1 36.71 16.06 3.28
C MET A 1 37.90 15.20 3.63
N MET A 2 37.64 14.00 4.14
CA MET A 2 38.57 12.86 4.16
C MET A 2 37.69 11.63 3.91
N SER A 3 38.08 10.88 2.89
CA SER A 3 37.37 9.81 2.23
C SER A 3 38.04 8.50 2.62
N ASP A 4 37.31 7.66 3.36
CA ASP A 4 37.70 6.31 3.74
C ASP A 4 36.41 5.51 3.95
N ASP A 5 36.05 4.66 2.99
CA ASP A 5 35.36 3.38 3.27
C ASP A 5 35.27 2.56 1.97
N ASP A 6 36.44 2.21 1.41
CA ASP A 6 36.55 1.03 0.55
C ASP A 6 36.32 -0.20 1.44
N ARG A 7 35.04 -0.52 1.69
CA ARG A 7 34.65 -1.79 2.29
C ARG A 7 34.61 -2.84 1.19
N ASP A 8 35.75 -3.46 0.95
CA ASP A 8 35.81 -4.75 0.28
C ASP A 8 34.89 -5.72 1.04
N ILE A 9 33.76 -6.08 0.42
CA ILE A 9 32.87 -7.11 0.94
C ILE A 9 33.52 -8.44 0.55
N ASP A 10 34.29 -9.01 1.45
CA ASP A 10 34.69 -10.42 1.39
C ASP A 10 33.43 -11.29 1.51
N ILE A 11 32.80 -11.59 0.36
CA ILE A 11 31.87 -12.69 0.22
C ILE A 11 32.71 -13.97 0.26
N GLU A 12 32.98 -14.44 1.47
CA GLU A 12 33.22 -15.86 1.68
C GLU A 12 31.91 -16.57 1.37
N SER A 13 31.81 -17.10 0.15
CA SER A 13 30.74 -18.00 -0.24
C SER A 13 30.86 -19.25 0.63
N ASP A 14 30.04 -19.29 1.68
CA ASP A 14 29.77 -20.48 2.50
C ASP A 14 29.30 -21.60 1.58
N ALA A 15 30.28 -22.41 1.17
CA ALA A 15 30.14 -23.51 0.25
C ALA A 15 30.29 -24.80 1.04
N ASP A 16 29.38 -25.04 1.99
CA ASP A 16 29.26 -26.35 2.59
C ASP A 16 27.80 -26.84 2.68
N ASN A 17 27.58 -27.88 1.87
CA ASN A 17 26.82 -29.07 2.23
C ASN A 17 25.33 -29.14 1.84
N ASP A 18 25.09 -29.68 0.63
CA ASP A 18 24.13 -30.78 0.51
C ASP A 18 24.78 -31.92 -0.31
N SER A 19 25.30 -32.91 0.42
CA SER A 19 25.72 -34.19 -0.13
C SER A 19 24.51 -34.98 -0.61
N ASP A 20 24.46 -35.31 -1.90
CA ASP A 20 24.45 -36.69 -2.41
C ASP A 20 23.87 -36.78 -3.83
N SER A 21 24.76 -36.74 -4.83
CA SER A 21 24.60 -37.38 -6.16
C SER A 21 25.91 -37.28 -6.94
N ARG A 22 27.03 -37.61 -6.28
CA ARG A 22 28.32 -37.80 -6.97
C ARG A 22 28.33 -39.21 -7.58
N SER A 23 27.49 -39.42 -8.58
CA SER A 23 27.54 -40.62 -9.43
C SER A 23 27.52 -40.26 -10.92
N HIS A 24 28.23 -39.20 -11.31
CA HIS A 24 28.66 -39.05 -12.71
C HIS A 24 30.17 -38.89 -12.77
N THR A 25 30.80 -40.03 -12.48
CA THR A 25 31.94 -40.56 -13.23
C THR A 25 32.20 -39.82 -14.53
N ARG A 26 33.39 -39.25 -14.59
CA ARG A 26 34.16 -39.01 -15.81
C ARG A 26 33.84 -40.07 -16.86
N ASN A 27 33.28 -39.66 -18.00
CA ASN A 27 33.54 -40.38 -19.26
C ASN A 27 33.50 -39.42 -20.45
N SER A 28 34.64 -38.75 -20.65
CA SER A 28 35.07 -38.40 -22.00
C SER A 28 35.39 -39.71 -22.73
N LEU A 29 34.89 -39.85 -23.96
CA LEU A 29 35.12 -40.95 -24.90
C LEU A 29 34.48 -42.31 -24.53
N SER A 30 33.31 -42.59 -25.12
CA SER A 30 33.10 -43.84 -25.89
C SER A 30 31.66 -43.90 -26.43
N GLY A 31 31.55 -44.15 -27.72
CA GLY A 31 30.49 -45.00 -28.26
C GLY A 31 29.12 -44.36 -28.40
N GLY A 32 28.81 -43.90 -29.62
CA GLY A 32 27.43 -43.74 -30.03
C GLY A 32 26.70 -45.09 -29.96
N TYR A 33 25.56 -45.14 -29.26
CA TYR A 33 24.54 -46.17 -29.44
C TYR A 33 23.21 -45.87 -28.70
N TYR A 34 22.66 -44.64 -28.74
CA TYR A 34 21.25 -44.42 -28.34
C TYR A 34 20.56 -43.33 -29.15
N SER A 35 20.60 -43.43 -30.48
CA SER A 35 19.98 -42.44 -31.39
C SER A 35 18.46 -42.60 -31.57
N GLN A 36 17.73 -43.31 -30.69
CA GLN A 36 16.27 -43.51 -30.87
C GLN A 36 15.44 -43.49 -29.57
N GLY A 37 16.00 -43.15 -28.41
CA GLY A 37 15.29 -43.17 -27.11
C GLY A 37 15.50 -41.95 -26.20
N GLY A 38 16.48 -41.09 -26.49
CA GLY A 38 16.81 -39.92 -25.65
C GLY A 38 15.86 -38.72 -25.79
N SER A 39 14.95 -38.73 -26.77
CA SER A 39 13.99 -37.65 -27.01
C SER A 39 12.83 -37.64 -26.01
N GLY A 40 12.42 -38.80 -25.51
CA GLY A 40 11.33 -38.95 -24.54
C GLY A 40 11.65 -38.34 -23.18
N LEU A 41 12.83 -38.63 -22.62
CA LEU A 41 13.27 -38.10 -21.33
C LEU A 41 13.50 -36.58 -21.37
N GLN A 42 14.01 -36.05 -22.48
CA GLN A 42 14.14 -34.59 -22.65
C GLN A 42 12.77 -33.91 -22.82
N ALA A 43 11.84 -34.56 -23.53
CA ALA A 43 10.46 -34.09 -23.64
C ALA A 43 9.73 -34.13 -22.29
N GLU A 44 9.96 -35.16 -21.48
CA GLU A 44 9.40 -35.31 -20.13
C GLU A 44 9.94 -34.25 -19.18
N LYS A 45 11.26 -34.00 -19.16
CA LYS A 45 11.86 -32.89 -18.40
C LYS A 45 11.27 -31.54 -18.80
N ARG A 46 11.08 -31.30 -20.11
CA ARG A 46 10.44 -30.07 -20.63
C ARG A 46 8.97 -29.97 -20.22
N ALA A 47 8.23 -31.08 -20.25
CA ALA A 47 6.83 -31.13 -19.83
C ALA A 47 6.67 -30.86 -18.33
N HIS A 48 7.52 -31.47 -17.50
CA HIS A 48 7.57 -31.24 -16.05
C HIS A 48 7.88 -29.77 -15.72
N HIS A 49 8.90 -29.19 -16.37
CA HIS A 49 9.22 -27.78 -16.22
C HIS A 49 8.03 -26.87 -16.61
N ASN A 50 7.36 -27.16 -17.73
CA ASN A 50 6.16 -26.44 -18.15
C ASN A 50 5.00 -26.56 -17.15
N ALA A 51 4.86 -27.70 -16.49
CA ALA A 51 3.86 -27.92 -15.45
C ALA A 51 4.16 -27.08 -14.20
N LEU A 52 5.42 -27.05 -13.75
CA LEU A 52 5.83 -26.24 -12.61
C LEU A 52 5.63 -24.74 -12.86
N GLU A 53 6.00 -24.25 -14.04
CA GLU A 53 5.83 -22.84 -14.38
C GLU A 53 4.34 -22.45 -14.53
N ARG A 54 3.47 -23.36 -14.99
CA ARG A 54 2.02 -23.13 -14.93
C ARG A 54 1.53 -22.95 -13.49
N LYS A 55 1.92 -23.85 -12.59
CA LYS A 55 1.59 -23.77 -11.16
C LYS A 55 2.07 -22.44 -10.57
N ARG A 56 3.30 -22.02 -10.87
CA ARG A 56 3.84 -20.71 -10.45
C ARG A 56 3.00 -19.54 -10.98
N ARG A 57 2.61 -19.55 -12.27
CA ARG A 57 1.79 -18.49 -12.86
C ARG A 57 0.39 -18.40 -12.25
N ASP A 58 -0.20 -19.53 -11.89
CA ASP A 58 -1.49 -19.56 -11.22
C ASP A 58 -1.39 -18.98 -9.81
N HIS A 59 -0.36 -19.33 -9.04
CA HIS A 59 -0.11 -18.69 -7.75
C HIS A 59 0.04 -17.16 -7.86
N ILE A 60 0.79 -16.68 -8.85
CA ILE A 60 0.93 -15.24 -9.09
C ILE A 60 -0.42 -14.60 -9.46
N LYS A 61 -1.21 -15.27 -10.29
CA LYS A 61 -2.55 -14.79 -10.69
C LYS A 61 -3.47 -14.66 -9.49
N ASP A 62 -3.41 -15.60 -8.55
CA ASP A 62 -4.18 -15.57 -7.32
C ASP A 62 -3.73 -14.41 -6.42
N SER A 63 -2.41 -14.21 -6.25
CA SER A 63 -1.87 -13.05 -5.53
C SER A 63 -2.32 -11.71 -6.14
N PHE A 64 -2.38 -11.59 -7.47
CA PHE A 64 -2.92 -10.40 -8.12
C PHE A 64 -4.42 -10.20 -7.87
N THR A 65 -5.17 -11.29 -7.74
CA THR A 65 -6.61 -11.23 -7.41
C THR A 65 -6.79 -10.75 -5.98
N SER A 66 -6.06 -11.33 -5.01
CA SER A 66 -6.08 -10.87 -3.62
C SER A 66 -5.63 -9.41 -3.47
N LEU A 67 -4.59 -8.99 -4.22
CA LEU A 67 -4.13 -7.60 -4.21
C LEU A 67 -5.18 -6.64 -4.77
N ARG A 68 -5.84 -6.99 -5.86
CA ARG A 68 -6.94 -6.18 -6.43
C ARG A 68 -8.05 -6.01 -5.41
N ASP A 69 -8.43 -7.10 -4.74
CA ASP A 69 -9.53 -7.10 -3.79
C ASP A 69 -9.16 -6.38 -2.49
N ALA A 70 -7.89 -6.17 -2.17
CA ALA A 70 -7.44 -5.36 -1.03
C ALA A 70 -7.39 -3.85 -1.32
N VAL A 71 -7.46 -3.43 -2.59
CA VAL A 71 -7.34 -2.02 -3.01
C VAL A 71 -8.73 -1.46 -3.33
N PRO A 72 -9.30 -0.55 -2.52
CA PRO A 72 -10.69 -0.08 -2.68
C PRO A 72 -11.01 0.49 -4.06
N ALA A 73 -10.07 1.21 -4.67
CA ALA A 73 -10.25 1.80 -6.00
C ALA A 73 -10.42 0.77 -7.14
N LEU A 74 -10.08 -0.51 -6.92
CA LEU A 74 -10.13 -1.58 -7.91
C LEU A 74 -11.28 -2.57 -7.70
N GLN A 75 -11.96 -2.49 -6.54
CA GLN A 75 -13.10 -3.33 -6.18
C GLN A 75 -14.35 -2.98 -7.02
N GLY A 76 -14.50 -1.72 -7.45
CA GLY A 76 -15.72 -1.20 -8.09
C GLY A 76 -15.81 -1.26 -9.62
N GLU A 77 -14.74 -1.64 -10.33
CA GLU A 77 -14.72 -1.64 -11.82
C GLU A 77 -15.69 -2.67 -12.43
N LYS A 78 -16.21 -3.61 -11.64
CA LYS A 78 -17.27 -4.55 -12.07
C LYS A 78 -18.71 -4.00 -11.95
N VAL A 79 -18.96 -2.97 -11.14
CA VAL A 79 -20.34 -2.63 -10.72
C VAL A 79 -21.02 -1.60 -11.63
N HIS A 80 -20.27 -0.76 -12.36
CA HIS A 80 -20.86 0.38 -13.08
C HIS A 80 -21.08 0.17 -14.60
N ARG A 81 -20.74 -0.99 -15.17
CA ARG A 81 -20.90 -1.26 -16.62
C ARG A 81 -21.88 -2.37 -16.99
N HIS A 82 -22.83 -2.72 -16.11
CA HIS A 82 -23.99 -3.54 -16.51
C HIS A 82 -25.04 -2.73 -17.29
N THR A 83 -24.63 -2.02 -18.34
CA THR A 83 -25.56 -1.65 -19.42
C THR A 83 -25.60 -2.81 -20.41
N LYS A 84 -26.81 -3.24 -20.75
CA LYS A 84 -27.18 -4.58 -21.28
C LYS A 84 -26.68 -4.94 -22.70
N GLN A 85 -25.55 -4.41 -23.18
CA GLN A 85 -25.07 -4.63 -24.55
C GLN A 85 -23.73 -5.36 -24.71
N SER A 86 -22.97 -5.67 -23.65
CA SER A 86 -21.70 -6.42 -23.80
C SER A 86 -21.86 -7.94 -23.62
N LYS A 87 -22.70 -8.59 -24.43
CA LYS A 87 -22.87 -10.06 -24.38
C LYS A 87 -21.90 -10.85 -25.25
N GLN A 88 -20.89 -10.20 -25.84
CA GLN A 88 -19.95 -10.85 -26.77
C GLN A 88 -18.50 -10.36 -26.58
N SER A 89 -18.02 -10.35 -25.34
CA SER A 89 -16.59 -10.43 -25.05
C SER A 89 -16.41 -11.03 -23.65
N GLY A 90 -15.99 -12.30 -23.58
CA GLY A 90 -15.73 -13.03 -22.34
C GLY A 90 -14.55 -12.52 -21.50
N ALA A 91 -14.25 -11.22 -21.58
CA ALA A 91 -13.21 -10.53 -20.85
C ALA A 91 -13.79 -9.27 -20.20
N ALA A 92 -14.81 -9.46 -19.34
CA ALA A 92 -15.33 -8.41 -18.48
C ALA A 92 -14.17 -7.79 -17.67
N GLU A 93 -13.90 -6.51 -17.93
CA GLU A 93 -13.05 -5.56 -17.20
C GLU A 93 -12.42 -6.09 -15.91
N LYS A 94 -11.29 -6.78 -16.07
CA LYS A 94 -10.36 -7.02 -14.98
C LYS A 94 -9.28 -5.95 -15.10
N ALA A 95 -9.13 -5.11 -14.08
CA ALA A 95 -7.99 -4.21 -13.94
C ALA A 95 -6.70 -4.91 -14.38
N SER A 96 -5.93 -4.30 -15.29
CA SER A 96 -4.69 -4.89 -15.79
C SER A 96 -3.66 -5.02 -14.66
N ARG A 97 -2.72 -5.97 -14.78
CA ARG A 97 -1.66 -6.16 -13.77
C ARG A 97 -0.91 -4.87 -13.45
N ALA A 98 -0.60 -4.07 -14.47
CA ALA A 98 0.06 -2.78 -14.30
C ALA A 98 -0.82 -1.77 -13.51
N GLN A 99 -2.12 -1.71 -13.79
CA GLN A 99 -3.05 -0.88 -13.04
C GLN A 99 -3.18 -1.34 -11.57
N ILE A 100 -3.22 -2.65 -11.32
CA ILE A 100 -3.26 -3.20 -9.96
C ILE A 100 -2.03 -2.73 -9.17
N LEU A 101 -0.83 -2.88 -9.73
CA LEU A 101 0.41 -2.43 -9.09
C LEU A 101 0.41 -0.92 -8.84
N LYS A 102 0.03 -0.12 -9.85
CA LYS A 102 -0.02 1.33 -9.75
C LYS A 102 -0.97 1.79 -8.64
N LYS A 103 -2.20 1.27 -8.63
CA LYS A 103 -3.21 1.63 -7.63
C LYS A 103 -2.88 1.11 -6.22
N ALA A 104 -2.24 -0.05 -6.11
CA ALA A 104 -1.73 -0.53 -4.83
C ALA A 104 -0.64 0.39 -4.26
N ALA A 105 0.32 0.81 -5.09
CA ALA A 105 1.37 1.74 -4.68
C ALA A 105 0.80 3.10 -4.25
N GLU A 106 -0.14 3.66 -5.03
CA GLU A 106 -0.86 4.89 -4.67
C GLU A 106 -1.60 4.73 -3.32
N TYR A 107 -2.28 3.60 -3.12
CA TYR A 107 -3.05 3.34 -1.90
C TYR A 107 -2.16 3.19 -0.66
N ILE A 108 -1.01 2.51 -0.77
CA ILE A 108 -0.04 2.40 0.33
C ILE A 108 0.46 3.79 0.74
N SER A 109 0.87 4.61 -0.22
CA SER A 109 1.34 5.98 0.05
C SER A 109 0.26 6.88 0.64
N PHE A 110 -0.99 6.73 0.17
CA PHE A 110 -2.14 7.41 0.76
C PHE A 110 -2.40 6.97 2.21
N MET A 111 -2.47 5.67 2.47
CA MET A 111 -2.73 5.12 3.81
C MET A 111 -1.62 5.47 4.80
N ARG A 112 -0.36 5.52 4.37
CA ARG A 112 0.75 6.01 5.21
C ARG A 112 0.53 7.44 5.67
N ARG A 113 0.26 8.37 4.74
CA ARG A 113 -0.03 9.78 5.08
C ARG A 113 -1.25 9.91 5.97
N LYS A 114 -2.32 9.18 5.66
CA LYS A 114 -3.56 9.18 6.45
C LYS A 114 -3.33 8.69 7.88
N ASN A 115 -2.57 7.61 8.07
CA ASN A 115 -2.23 7.10 9.39
C ASN A 115 -1.37 8.09 10.20
N MET A 116 -0.46 8.82 9.55
CA MET A 116 0.31 9.87 10.22
C MET A 116 -0.56 11.02 10.70
N ALA A 117 -1.50 11.48 9.87
CA ALA A 117 -2.46 12.51 10.27
C ALA A 117 -3.31 12.04 11.46
N HIS A 118 -3.84 10.81 11.41
CA HIS A 118 -4.58 10.25 12.54
C HIS A 118 -3.73 10.10 13.81
N GLN A 119 -2.44 9.77 13.69
CA GLN A 119 -1.55 9.71 14.83
C GLN A 119 -1.34 11.10 15.45
N GLN A 120 -1.20 12.13 14.63
CA GLN A 120 -1.12 13.51 15.08
C GLN A 120 -2.41 13.93 15.81
N ASP A 121 -3.59 13.63 15.24
CA ASP A 121 -4.88 13.90 15.87
C ASP A 121 -4.99 13.21 17.25
N ILE A 122 -4.54 11.94 17.34
CA ILE A 122 -4.51 11.18 18.60
C ILE A 122 -3.60 11.86 19.63
N ASP A 123 -2.42 12.33 19.22
CA ASP A 123 -1.46 12.95 20.12
C ASP A 123 -1.95 14.32 20.60
N ASP A 124 -2.59 15.10 19.75
CA ASP A 124 -3.19 16.39 20.10
C ASP A 124 -4.36 16.21 21.07
N LEU A 125 -5.25 15.24 20.81
CA LEU A 125 -6.35 14.91 21.73
C LEU A 125 -5.82 14.41 23.08
N ARG A 126 -4.74 13.63 23.10
CA ARG A 126 -4.08 13.19 24.34
C ARG A 126 -3.54 14.38 25.14
N ARG A 127 -2.89 15.35 24.49
CA ARG A 127 -2.40 16.57 25.16
C ARG A 127 -3.54 17.39 25.74
N GLN A 128 -4.61 17.58 24.98
CA GLN A 128 -5.81 18.29 25.45
C GLN A 128 -6.43 17.58 26.66
N ASN A 129 -6.59 16.25 26.61
CA ASN A 129 -7.10 15.48 27.74
C ASN A 129 -6.21 15.62 28.99
N THR A 130 -4.89 15.52 28.86
CA THR A 130 -3.98 15.74 30.00
C THR A 130 -4.13 17.13 30.61
N MET A 131 -4.29 18.16 29.77
CA MET A 131 -4.50 19.54 30.26
C MET A 131 -5.83 19.66 31.01
N LEU A 132 -6.91 19.11 30.46
CA LEU A 132 -8.22 19.10 31.10
C LEU A 132 -8.21 18.31 32.41
N GLU A 133 -7.57 17.15 32.44
CA GLU A 133 -7.40 16.37 33.67
C GLU A 133 -6.62 17.13 34.75
N THR A 134 -5.62 17.92 34.34
CA THR A 134 -4.85 18.77 35.27
C THR A 134 -5.71 19.90 35.81
N GLN A 135 -6.50 20.55 34.94
CA GLN A 135 -7.45 21.59 35.36
C GLN A 135 -8.51 21.06 36.32
N ILE A 136 -9.09 19.89 36.03
CA ILE A 136 -10.05 19.21 36.89
C ILE A 136 -9.43 18.94 38.26
N ARG A 137 -8.23 18.33 38.32
CA ARG A 137 -7.55 18.07 39.60
C ARG A 137 -7.28 19.35 40.41
N THR A 138 -6.88 20.43 39.76
CA THR A 138 -6.65 21.73 40.42
C THR A 138 -7.95 22.30 40.98
N LEU A 139 -9.04 22.26 40.21
CA LEU A 139 -10.36 22.73 40.65
C LEU A 139 -10.94 21.87 41.78
N GLU A 140 -10.78 20.54 41.70
CA GLU A 140 -11.17 19.62 42.77
C GLU A 140 -10.42 19.91 44.06
N LYS A 141 -9.11 20.19 43.98
CA LYS A 141 -8.30 20.59 45.14
C LYS A 141 -8.75 21.93 45.72
N ALA A 142 -8.96 22.95 44.88
CA ALA A 142 -9.43 24.26 45.32
C ALA A 142 -10.82 24.20 45.98
N ARG A 143 -11.71 23.35 45.45
CA ARG A 143 -13.03 23.09 46.03
C ARG A 143 -12.92 22.37 47.37
N ALA A 144 -11.98 21.44 47.53
CA ALA A 144 -11.75 20.74 48.80
C ALA A 144 -11.13 21.65 49.87
N THR A 145 -10.25 22.59 49.50
CA THR A 145 -9.61 23.53 50.44
C THR A 145 -10.41 24.81 50.70
N GLY A 146 -11.47 25.06 49.93
CA GLY A 146 -12.32 26.27 50.07
C GLY A 146 -11.69 27.55 49.50
N GLN A 147 -10.54 27.46 48.83
CA GLN A 147 -9.80 28.59 48.24
C GLN A 147 -10.06 28.69 46.74
N TYR A 148 -11.18 29.29 46.36
CA TYR A 148 -11.55 29.48 44.96
C TYR A 148 -10.75 30.57 44.23
N MET A 149 -10.13 31.51 44.96
CA MET A 149 -9.47 32.70 44.38
C MET A 149 -7.99 32.47 44.00
N GLU A 150 -7.30 31.49 44.59
CA GLU A 150 -5.85 31.27 44.40
C GLU A 150 -5.53 30.43 43.15
N ALA A 151 -6.51 29.70 42.61
CA ALA A 151 -6.35 28.88 41.41
C ALA A 151 -6.20 29.69 40.10
N HIS A 152 -6.60 30.97 40.10
CA HIS A 152 -6.45 31.86 38.94
C HIS A 152 -5.05 32.51 38.87
N GLU A 153 -4.31 32.55 39.98
CA GLU A 153 -3.08 33.36 40.12
C GLU A 153 -1.80 32.57 39.79
N LEU A 154 -1.82 31.23 39.81
CA LEU A 154 -0.64 30.37 39.61
C LEU A 154 -0.49 29.78 38.20
N GLY A 155 -0.73 30.57 37.14
CA GLY A 155 -0.06 30.31 35.85
C GLY A 155 -0.93 30.03 34.63
N LEU A 156 -2.03 30.76 34.45
CA LEU A 156 -2.64 30.90 33.12
C LEU A 156 -2.14 32.18 32.46
N LYS A 157 -0.85 32.20 32.07
CA LYS A 157 -0.41 33.12 31.01
C LYS A 157 -1.04 32.62 29.72
N SER A 158 -2.13 33.26 29.33
CA SER A 158 -2.66 33.24 27.97
C SER A 158 -1.59 33.87 27.06
N GLU A 159 -0.61 33.09 26.62
CA GLU A 159 0.18 33.41 25.44
C GLU A 159 -0.76 33.25 24.25
N GLY A 160 -1.34 34.37 23.82
CA GLY A 160 -2.05 34.47 22.56
C GLY A 160 -1.09 34.15 21.41
N SER A 161 -1.02 32.88 21.02
CA SER A 161 -0.41 32.47 19.77
C SER A 161 -1.31 32.97 18.64
N SER A 162 -0.96 34.11 18.05
CA SER A 162 -1.49 34.58 16.78
C SER A 162 -1.05 33.61 15.69
N HIS A 163 -1.85 32.57 15.47
CA HIS A 163 -1.72 31.74 14.29
C HIS A 163 -2.37 32.50 13.12
N ASP A 164 -1.56 33.30 12.43
CA ASP A 164 -1.90 33.84 11.11
C ASP A 164 -2.31 32.67 10.21
N THR A 165 -3.61 32.59 9.91
CA THR A 165 -4.11 31.70 8.87
C THR A 165 -3.96 32.45 7.55
N ASP A 166 -2.85 32.20 6.86
CA ASP A 166 -2.71 32.54 5.45
C ASP A 166 -3.72 31.70 4.65
N SER A 167 -4.88 32.30 4.40
CA SER A 167 -5.94 31.76 3.57
C SER A 167 -5.56 32.02 2.11
N SER A 168 -4.77 31.12 1.54
CA SER A 168 -4.45 31.15 0.11
C SER A 168 -5.64 30.63 -0.72
N ASP A 169 -6.30 31.58 -1.36
CA ASP A 169 -7.13 31.54 -2.56
C ASP A 169 -7.64 30.17 -3.07
N GLY A 170 -8.91 29.90 -2.77
CA GLY A 170 -9.73 28.97 -3.54
C GLY A 170 -10.28 29.65 -4.79
N GLU A 171 -9.71 29.35 -5.96
CA GLU A 171 -10.24 29.80 -7.24
C GLU A 171 -11.71 29.37 -7.43
N GLY A 172 -12.57 30.37 -7.63
CA GLY A 172 -13.98 30.21 -7.88
C GLY A 172 -14.27 29.58 -9.24
N THR A 173 -14.59 28.29 -9.27
CA THR A 173 -15.36 27.71 -10.37
C THR A 173 -16.80 28.22 -10.28
N THR A 174 -17.07 29.29 -11.02
CA THR A 174 -18.41 29.84 -11.24
C THR A 174 -19.31 28.79 -11.92
N ARG A 175 -20.27 28.25 -11.15
CA ARG A 175 -21.33 27.39 -11.69
C ARG A 175 -22.25 28.23 -12.57
N ARG A 176 -22.08 28.17 -13.89
CA ARG A 176 -23.07 28.66 -14.86
C ARG A 176 -24.31 27.77 -14.83
N VAL A 177 -25.38 28.21 -14.17
CA VAL A 177 -26.71 27.63 -14.33
C VAL A 177 -27.29 28.03 -15.69
N LYS A 178 -27.57 27.05 -16.54
CA LYS A 178 -28.24 27.26 -17.84
C LYS A 178 -29.74 27.44 -17.61
N LYS A 179 -30.27 28.61 -17.94
CA LYS A 179 -31.70 28.92 -17.88
C LYS A 179 -32.42 28.16 -19.02
N LEU A 180 -33.36 27.29 -18.67
CA LEU A 180 -34.25 26.62 -19.62
C LEU A 180 -35.24 27.65 -20.20
N LYS A 181 -35.31 27.72 -21.53
CA LYS A 181 -36.25 28.56 -22.27
C LYS A 181 -37.57 27.81 -22.39
N ILE A 182 -38.57 28.23 -21.63
CA ILE A 182 -39.96 27.77 -21.78
C ILE A 182 -40.52 28.48 -23.02
N GLY A 183 -40.65 27.73 -24.11
CA GLY A 183 -41.38 28.17 -25.30
C GLY A 183 -42.88 27.97 -25.07
N VAL A 184 -43.61 29.07 -24.91
CA VAL A 184 -45.07 29.09 -25.05
C VAL A 184 -45.35 29.19 -26.55
N SER A 185 -45.97 28.18 -27.14
CA SER A 185 -46.60 28.29 -28.46
C SER A 185 -48.09 28.51 -28.25
N ALA A 186 -48.61 29.56 -28.90
CA ALA A 186 -50.04 29.78 -29.11
C ALA A 186 -50.56 28.91 -30.26
#